data_AF-A0AAD5Z4W4-F1
#
_entry.id   AF-A0AAD5Z4W4-F1
#
_cell.length_a   1.000
_cell.length_b   1.000
_cell.length_c   1.000
_cell.angle_alpha   90.00
_cell.angle_beta   90.00
_cell.angle_gamma   90.00
#
_symmetry.space_group_name_H-M   'P 1'
#
loop_
_entity.id
_entity.type
_entity.pdbx_description
1 polymer ?
#
loop_
_entity_poly.entity_id
_entity_poly.type
_entity_poly.pdbx_seq_one_letter_code
_entity_poly.pdbx_strand_id
1 'polypeptide(L)'
;MVPLLYAICRANPASKLQWFISESSEPNVGLFRMVSWAFGPAIKAFAYCRPVIGIDGTHLSGRYKGKLLTACGYDADGHVVPLAFALVHEECNETWANFMKFVRTNVVGTRKVCVISDRHASILRVFKEPDLGWNVDAGEALHRYCSRHVVANFQDKFGKSLVPMVRAIFRQNQPYKFNKAFERLDNKNHEACEWLMSVGSDDPEAPNLEIWSRAHDDGHRWGIMTTNGPESLNNVFREARLLPVTALVEVTFYKSVKFFAERRKEAEKAIQSNLLNAPEVAQLLEKRRLKANNHKVKSFREQQKYEVLTPRRQDDGKKKGGRKHIVYIDRPGGVCTCVKPQLTGLPCSHILAVCGKAGVDSNQFVHGFYSAHTLLQTWTPEFNGFGNPDEWPRHNGPELEDTCCNMYANLKTC
;
A
#
# COMPACT_ATOMS: atom_id res chain seq x y z
N MET A 1 1.77 15.68 24.79
CA MET A 1 2.18 15.16 23.46
C MET A 1 3.64 15.47 23.14
N VAL A 2 4.08 16.73 23.20
CA VAL A 2 5.43 17.12 22.79
C VAL A 2 6.55 16.35 23.55
N PRO A 3 6.54 16.27 24.89
CA PRO A 3 7.58 15.52 25.62
C PRO A 3 7.58 14.03 25.29
N LEU A 4 6.40 13.43 25.08
CA LEU A 4 6.24 12.02 24.69
C LEU A 4 6.92 11.73 23.34
N LEU A 5 6.67 12.53 22.31
CA LEU A 5 7.28 12.31 20.99
C LEU A 5 8.80 12.47 21.03
N TYR A 6 9.32 13.42 21.82
CA TYR A 6 10.76 13.55 22.03
C TYR A 6 11.34 12.37 22.82
N ALA A 7 10.65 11.88 23.86
CA ALA A 7 11.07 10.71 24.61
C ALA A 7 11.13 9.46 23.72
N ILE A 8 10.11 9.25 22.87
CA ILE A 8 10.09 8.17 21.88
C ILE A 8 11.29 8.30 20.91
N CYS A 9 11.54 9.49 20.37
CA CYS A 9 12.65 9.71 19.43
C CYS A 9 14.01 9.56 20.10
N ARG A 10 14.17 9.99 21.37
CA ARG A 10 15.39 9.79 22.16
C ARG A 10 15.68 8.31 22.36
N ALA A 11 14.66 7.53 22.73
CA ALA A 11 14.79 6.08 22.92
C ALA A 11 14.96 5.31 21.60
N ASN A 12 14.47 5.87 20.49
CA ASN A 12 14.52 5.27 19.16
C ASN A 12 15.19 6.24 18.16
N PRO A 13 16.52 6.42 18.20
CA PRO A 13 17.23 7.52 17.52
C PRO A 13 17.06 7.60 15.99
N ALA A 14 16.69 6.49 15.34
CA ALA A 14 16.40 6.47 13.91
C ALA A 14 15.00 7.01 13.56
N SER A 15 14.16 7.28 14.56
CA SER A 15 12.83 7.87 14.37
C SER A 15 12.92 9.31 13.89
N LYS A 16 11.92 9.73 13.14
CA LYS A 16 11.84 11.06 12.54
C LYS A 16 10.60 11.75 13.04
N LEU A 17 10.73 13.05 13.30
CA LEU A 17 9.70 13.90 13.87
C LEU A 17 9.79 15.27 13.20
N GLN A 18 8.67 15.82 12.76
CA GLN A 18 8.61 17.16 12.18
C GLN A 18 7.37 17.89 12.66
N TRP A 19 7.57 19.07 13.25
CA TRP A 19 6.52 19.97 13.70
C TRP A 19 6.30 21.07 12.67
N PHE A 20 5.04 21.44 12.46
CA PHE A 20 4.62 22.62 11.72
C PHE A 20 3.86 23.53 12.66
N ILE A 21 4.45 24.68 12.95
CA ILE A 21 3.98 25.66 13.94
C ILE A 21 3.98 27.02 13.23
N SER A 22 2.87 27.76 13.32
CA SER A 22 2.78 29.15 12.85
C SER A 22 3.08 30.12 13.99
N GLU A 23 3.42 31.36 13.65
CA GLU A 23 3.63 32.43 14.63
C GLU A 23 2.30 32.80 15.32
N SER A 24 2.36 33.08 16.64
CA SER A 24 1.28 33.68 17.41
C SER A 24 1.51 35.19 17.57
N SER A 25 0.44 35.93 17.88
CA SER A 25 0.54 37.33 18.34
C SER A 25 1.15 37.44 19.74
N GLU A 26 1.12 36.36 20.53
CA GLU A 26 1.70 36.33 21.87
C GLU A 26 3.18 35.90 21.84
N PRO A 27 4.09 36.60 22.55
CA PRO A 27 5.49 36.19 22.65
C PRO A 27 5.63 34.79 23.25
N ASN A 28 6.52 33.97 22.67
CA ASN A 28 6.78 32.58 23.08
C ASN A 28 5.59 31.61 22.91
N VAL A 29 4.54 32.00 22.19
CA VAL A 29 3.44 31.13 21.82
C VAL A 29 3.52 30.78 20.33
N GLY A 30 3.35 29.50 20.01
CA GLY A 30 3.32 28.97 18.65
C GLY A 30 1.98 28.31 18.37
N LEU A 31 1.45 28.52 17.17
CA LEU A 31 0.17 27.98 16.75
C LEU A 31 0.36 26.60 16.10
N PHE A 32 -0.10 25.53 16.74
CA PHE A 32 0.04 24.17 16.22
C PHE A 32 -0.76 24.00 14.91
N ARG A 33 -0.09 23.52 13.86
CA ARG A 33 -0.74 23.17 12.58
C ARG A 33 -0.74 21.66 12.34
N MET A 34 0.42 21.04 12.53
CA MET A 34 0.62 19.64 12.20
C MET A 34 1.85 19.08 12.90
N VAL A 35 1.83 17.77 13.17
CA VAL A 35 3.04 17.00 13.49
C VAL A 35 3.06 15.71 12.70
N SER A 36 4.21 15.40 12.11
CA SER A 36 4.49 14.14 11.41
C SER A 36 5.53 13.34 12.17
N TRP A 37 5.35 12.02 12.27
CA TRP A 37 6.36 11.14 12.83
C TRP A 37 6.45 9.80 12.09
N ALA A 38 7.62 9.20 12.13
CA ALA A 38 7.89 7.85 11.63
C ALA A 38 8.86 7.15 12.59
N PHE A 39 8.58 5.89 12.93
CA PHE A 39 9.40 5.15 13.87
C PHE A 39 10.62 4.56 13.16
N GLY A 40 11.79 4.69 13.77
CA GLY A 40 13.06 4.18 13.23
C GLY A 40 13.01 2.72 12.79
N PRO A 41 12.42 1.80 13.58
CA PRO A 41 12.23 0.41 13.17
C PRO A 41 11.40 0.25 11.89
N ALA A 42 10.33 1.04 11.72
CA ALA A 42 9.49 1.01 10.53
C ALA A 42 10.19 1.58 9.29
N ILE A 43 11.00 2.63 9.45
CA ILE A 43 11.84 3.17 8.38
C ILE A 43 12.82 2.11 7.87
N LYS A 44 13.50 1.41 8.79
CA LYS A 44 14.41 0.30 8.44
C LYS A 44 13.68 -0.86 7.76
N ALA A 45 12.49 -1.22 8.25
CA ALA A 45 11.66 -2.28 7.69
C ALA A 45 11.30 -2.04 6.22
N PHE A 46 11.06 -0.79 5.83
CA PHE A 46 10.58 -0.45 4.49
C PHE A 46 11.53 -0.87 3.36
N ALA A 47 12.84 -0.94 3.63
CA ALA A 47 13.83 -1.43 2.66
C ALA A 47 13.53 -2.85 2.18
N TYR A 48 12.87 -3.66 3.01
CA TYR A 48 12.51 -5.06 2.74
C TYR A 48 11.05 -5.22 2.28
N CYS A 49 10.21 -4.19 2.44
CA CYS A 49 8.86 -4.17 1.90
C CYS A 49 8.86 -4.10 0.38
N ARG A 50 7.77 -4.56 -0.26
CA ARG A 50 7.51 -4.27 -1.68
C ARG A 50 7.47 -2.75 -1.92
N PRO A 51 7.87 -2.24 -3.10
CA PRO A 51 7.95 -0.81 -3.40
C PRO A 51 6.55 -0.19 -3.64
N VAL A 52 5.63 -0.43 -2.71
CA VAL A 52 4.24 0.03 -2.73
C VAL A 52 3.91 0.63 -1.37
N ILE A 53 3.34 1.83 -1.38
CA ILE A 53 2.85 2.51 -0.19
C ILE A 53 1.36 2.75 -0.34
N GLY A 54 0.60 2.42 0.70
CA GLY A 54 -0.78 2.87 0.85
C GLY A 54 -0.83 4.11 1.73
N ILE A 55 -1.61 5.12 1.35
CA ILE A 55 -1.91 6.29 2.20
C ILE A 55 -3.41 6.44 2.38
N ASP A 56 -3.81 6.92 3.55
CA ASP A 56 -5.21 7.22 3.87
C ASP A 56 -5.30 8.26 5.00
N GLY A 57 -6.39 9.02 5.01
CA GLY A 57 -6.73 9.97 6.07
C GLY A 57 -7.91 9.46 6.87
N THR A 58 -7.92 9.69 8.19
CA THR A 58 -9.08 9.32 8.99
C THR A 58 -9.40 10.34 10.05
N HIS A 59 -10.69 10.63 10.22
CA HIS A 59 -11.17 11.56 11.23
C HIS A 59 -10.90 11.03 12.63
N LEU A 60 -10.41 11.91 13.50
CA LEU A 60 -10.45 11.69 14.93
C LEU A 60 -11.91 11.78 15.42
N SER A 61 -12.18 11.22 16.60
CA SER A 61 -13.52 11.13 17.15
C SER A 61 -13.55 11.72 18.57
N GLY A 62 -14.74 12.10 19.04
CA GLY A 62 -14.85 12.73 20.37
C GLY A 62 -14.57 14.24 20.33
N ARG A 63 -13.87 14.77 21.35
CA ARG A 63 -13.66 16.22 21.51
C ARG A 63 -12.63 16.81 20.55
N TYR A 64 -11.81 15.97 19.93
CA TYR A 64 -10.73 16.36 19.02
C TYR A 64 -11.22 16.30 17.58
N LYS A 65 -11.29 17.44 16.88
CA LYS A 65 -11.83 17.54 15.51
C LYS A 65 -10.81 17.31 14.39
N GLY A 66 -9.64 16.78 14.71
CA GLY A 66 -8.54 16.58 13.77
C GLY A 66 -8.67 15.35 12.90
N LYS A 67 -7.58 15.09 12.18
CA LYS A 67 -7.42 13.91 11.34
C LYS A 67 -6.05 13.28 11.56
N LEU A 68 -6.01 11.95 11.47
CA LEU A 68 -4.79 11.16 11.46
C LEU A 68 -4.54 10.70 10.03
N LEU A 69 -3.45 11.16 9.43
CA LEU A 69 -2.95 10.66 8.16
C LEU A 69 -2.01 9.49 8.43
N THR A 70 -2.12 8.43 7.63
CA THR A 70 -1.33 7.21 7.79
C THR A 70 -0.71 6.82 6.47
N ALA A 71 0.57 6.46 6.49
CA ALA A 71 1.26 5.78 5.39
C ALA A 71 1.69 4.38 5.83
N CYS A 72 1.54 3.39 4.94
CA CYS A 72 1.93 2.01 5.23
C CYS A 72 2.58 1.29 4.05
N GLY A 73 3.47 0.37 4.33
CA GLY A 73 4.08 -0.55 3.37
C GLY A 73 3.49 -1.96 3.47
N TYR A 74 3.99 -2.86 2.63
CA TYR A 74 3.57 -4.25 2.59
C TYR A 74 4.77 -5.20 2.62
N ASP A 75 4.78 -6.09 3.61
CA ASP A 75 5.83 -7.09 3.78
C ASP A 75 5.74 -8.22 2.74
N ALA A 76 6.61 -9.21 2.88
CA ALA A 76 6.66 -10.37 2.02
C ALA A 76 5.34 -11.17 1.99
N ASP A 77 4.63 -11.28 3.10
CA ASP A 77 3.37 -12.03 3.20
C ASP A 77 2.12 -11.21 2.87
N GLY A 78 2.29 -9.90 2.66
CA GLY A 78 1.17 -8.98 2.40
C GLY A 78 0.56 -8.38 3.65
N HIS A 79 1.21 -8.52 4.79
CA HIS A 79 0.88 -7.76 5.97
C HIS A 79 1.27 -6.29 5.83
N VAL A 80 0.53 -5.47 6.57
CA VAL A 80 0.73 -4.03 6.59
C VAL A 80 1.83 -3.66 7.58
N VAL A 81 2.77 -2.83 7.14
CA VAL A 81 3.82 -2.21 7.99
C VAL A 81 3.47 -0.73 8.18
N PRO A 82 3.15 -0.25 9.40
CA PRO A 82 2.88 1.16 9.64
C PRO A 82 4.18 1.97 9.49
N LEU A 83 4.23 2.89 8.51
CA LEU A 83 5.47 3.60 8.16
C LEU A 83 5.55 4.98 8.79
N ALA A 84 4.49 5.77 8.66
CA ALA A 84 4.44 7.15 9.13
C ALA A 84 3.02 7.56 9.48
N PHE A 85 2.93 8.57 10.34
CA PHE A 85 1.70 9.15 10.81
C PHE A 85 1.81 10.67 10.78
N ALA A 86 0.68 11.34 10.61
CA ALA A 86 0.59 12.76 10.88
C ALA A 86 -0.73 13.12 11.54
N LEU A 87 -0.63 13.99 12.54
CA LEU A 87 -1.79 14.63 13.14
C LEU A 87 -1.97 16.00 12.52
N VAL A 88 -3.13 16.21 11.92
CA VAL A 88 -3.47 17.44 11.19
C VAL A 88 -4.82 17.96 11.65
N HIS A 89 -5.04 19.27 11.55
CA HIS A 89 -6.36 19.85 11.80
C HIS A 89 -7.36 19.43 10.71
N GLU A 90 -6.96 19.57 9.46
CA GLU A 90 -7.77 19.25 8.30
C GLU A 90 -6.94 18.60 7.18
N GLU A 91 -7.63 17.96 6.25
CA GLU A 91 -7.01 17.48 5.01
C GLU A 91 -7.16 18.56 3.97
N CYS A 92 -6.06 19.25 3.69
CA CYS A 92 -5.98 20.28 2.68
C CYS A 92 -4.70 20.06 1.87
N ASN A 93 -4.47 20.94 0.88
CA ASN A 93 -3.31 20.84 0.00
C ASN A 93 -1.99 20.92 0.81
N GLU A 94 -1.93 21.80 1.79
CA GLU A 94 -0.74 22.03 2.61
C GLU A 94 -0.44 20.81 3.50
N THR A 95 -1.44 20.25 4.20
CA THR A 95 -1.22 19.14 5.13
C THR A 95 -0.80 17.86 4.40
N TRP A 96 -1.38 17.59 3.22
CA TRP A 96 -0.95 16.47 2.38
C TRP A 96 0.44 16.68 1.78
N ALA A 97 0.76 17.89 1.29
CA ALA A 97 2.09 18.20 0.76
C ALA A 97 3.17 18.02 1.85
N ASN A 98 2.94 18.56 3.04
CA ASN A 98 3.85 18.43 4.17
C ASN A 98 4.02 16.98 4.64
N PHE A 99 2.93 16.22 4.73
CA PHE A 99 2.99 14.80 5.11
C PHE A 99 3.75 13.98 4.07
N MET A 100 3.44 14.17 2.79
CA MET A 100 4.07 13.41 1.71
C MET A 100 5.55 13.79 1.55
N LYS A 101 5.92 15.06 1.71
CA LYS A 101 7.33 15.48 1.76
C LYS A 101 8.07 14.82 2.93
N PHE A 102 7.43 14.74 4.10
CA PHE A 102 7.97 14.02 5.25
C PHE A 102 8.21 12.54 4.92
N VAL A 103 7.21 11.85 4.34
CA VAL A 103 7.32 10.43 3.95
C VAL A 103 8.43 10.23 2.90
N ARG A 104 8.51 11.08 1.88
CA ARG A 104 9.56 11.00 0.85
C ARG A 104 10.94 11.10 1.46
N THR A 105 11.16 12.14 2.26
CA THR A 105 12.48 12.49 2.78
C THR A 105 12.95 11.50 3.84
N ASN A 106 12.05 11.06 4.73
CA ASN A 106 12.41 10.34 5.95
C ASN A 106 12.20 8.83 5.88
N VAL A 107 11.32 8.35 4.99
CA VAL A 107 10.96 6.92 4.90
C VAL A 107 11.40 6.32 3.56
N VAL A 108 11.12 7.00 2.45
CA VAL A 108 11.31 6.42 1.10
C VAL A 108 12.70 6.70 0.53
N GLY A 109 13.24 7.89 0.78
CA GLY A 109 14.48 8.36 0.17
C GLY A 109 14.34 8.47 -1.35
N THR A 110 15.33 7.95 -2.07
CA THR A 110 15.40 7.98 -3.53
C THR A 110 14.71 6.79 -4.21
N ARG A 111 14.14 5.86 -3.43
CA ARG A 111 13.52 4.65 -3.97
C ARG A 111 12.28 5.02 -4.78
N LYS A 112 12.22 4.58 -6.05
CA LYS A 112 11.00 4.68 -6.84
C LYS A 112 9.95 3.71 -6.31
N VAL A 113 8.78 4.24 -5.95
CA VAL A 113 7.69 3.48 -5.33
C VAL A 113 6.35 3.83 -6.00
N CYS A 114 5.41 2.88 -5.92
CA CYS A 114 4.02 3.10 -6.30
C CYS A 114 3.19 3.50 -5.06
N VAL A 115 2.51 4.63 -5.13
CA VAL A 115 1.58 5.08 -4.08
C VAL A 115 0.15 4.75 -4.48
N ILE A 116 -0.58 4.13 -3.55
CA ILE A 116 -2.00 3.81 -3.69
C ILE A 116 -2.79 4.66 -2.70
N SER A 117 -3.74 5.46 -3.20
CA SER A 117 -4.57 6.34 -2.38
C SER A 117 -6.01 6.42 -2.88
N ASP A 118 -6.84 7.18 -2.17
CA ASP A 118 -8.08 7.73 -2.72
C ASP A 118 -7.82 8.77 -3.83
N ARG A 119 -8.88 9.48 -4.25
CA ARG A 119 -8.87 10.50 -5.31
C ARG A 119 -9.14 11.92 -4.78
N HIS A 120 -8.86 12.19 -3.51
CA HIS A 120 -9.05 13.52 -2.95
C HIS A 120 -8.13 14.53 -3.65
N ALA A 121 -8.67 15.69 -4.03
CA ALA A 121 -7.95 16.68 -4.86
C ALA A 121 -6.60 17.09 -4.26
N SER A 122 -6.54 17.22 -2.93
CA SER A 122 -5.30 17.54 -2.21
C SER A 122 -4.23 16.47 -2.32
N ILE A 123 -4.60 15.19 -2.45
CA ILE A 123 -3.64 14.10 -2.69
C ILE A 123 -3.16 14.13 -4.15
N LEU A 124 -4.06 14.34 -5.11
CA LEU A 124 -3.70 14.39 -6.53
C LEU A 124 -2.68 15.48 -6.82
N ARG A 125 -2.76 16.62 -6.12
CA ARG A 125 -1.81 17.73 -6.26
C ARG A 125 -0.38 17.34 -5.88
N VAL A 126 -0.20 16.46 -4.88
CA VAL A 126 1.13 16.02 -4.43
C VAL A 126 1.95 15.43 -5.60
N PHE A 127 1.30 14.69 -6.47
CA PHE A 127 1.95 13.99 -7.59
C PHE A 127 2.25 14.89 -8.79
N LYS A 128 1.84 16.16 -8.75
CA LYS A 128 2.12 17.17 -9.79
C LYS A 128 3.12 18.23 -9.30
N GLU A 129 3.40 18.29 -8.01
CA GLU A 129 4.20 19.35 -7.41
C GLU A 129 5.70 19.02 -7.47
N PRO A 130 6.54 19.85 -8.12
CA PRO A 130 7.92 19.51 -8.46
C PRO A 130 8.87 19.34 -7.25
N ASP A 131 8.55 19.95 -6.09
CA ASP A 131 9.47 20.01 -4.94
C ASP A 131 9.13 19.02 -3.81
N LEU A 132 8.17 18.12 -4.04
CA LEU A 132 7.78 17.11 -3.04
C LEU A 132 8.47 15.76 -3.24
N GLY A 133 9.13 15.55 -4.40
CA GLY A 133 9.78 14.29 -4.75
C GLY A 133 8.79 13.17 -5.12
N TRP A 134 7.56 13.52 -5.50
CA TRP A 134 6.50 12.59 -5.88
C TRP A 134 6.00 12.81 -7.31
N ASN A 135 6.65 13.69 -8.08
CA ASN A 135 6.17 14.08 -9.37
C ASN A 135 6.18 12.87 -10.33
N VAL A 136 4.99 12.52 -10.85
CA VAL A 136 4.83 11.36 -11.73
C VAL A 136 5.37 11.63 -13.13
N ASP A 137 5.26 12.87 -13.61
CA ASP A 137 5.73 13.30 -14.93
C ASP A 137 7.26 13.37 -14.97
N ALA A 138 7.89 13.73 -13.85
CA ALA A 138 9.34 13.65 -13.65
C ALA A 138 9.82 12.21 -13.33
N GLY A 139 8.91 11.24 -13.24
CA GLY A 139 9.23 9.83 -13.01
C GLY A 139 9.74 9.50 -11.60
N GLU A 140 9.55 10.39 -10.62
CA GLU A 140 10.04 10.27 -9.24
C GLU A 140 9.28 9.23 -8.41
N ALA A 141 8.01 9.01 -8.77
CA ALA A 141 7.11 8.04 -8.17
C ALA A 141 6.06 7.58 -9.19
N LEU A 142 5.25 6.62 -8.79
CA LEU A 142 4.05 6.20 -9.53
C LEU A 142 2.84 6.40 -8.63
N HIS A 143 1.72 6.81 -9.20
CA HIS A 143 0.47 6.96 -8.47
C HIS A 143 -0.63 6.10 -9.07
N ARG A 144 -1.43 5.47 -8.20
CA ARG A 144 -2.49 4.55 -8.60
C ARG A 144 -3.71 4.72 -7.68
N TYR A 145 -4.90 4.80 -8.25
CA TYR A 145 -6.14 4.96 -7.51
C TYR A 145 -6.60 3.65 -6.90
N CYS A 146 -7.07 3.73 -5.65
CA CYS A 146 -7.77 2.65 -4.99
C CYS A 146 -9.05 2.28 -5.76
N SER A 147 -9.15 1.02 -6.21
CA SER A 147 -10.32 0.54 -6.95
C SER A 147 -11.61 0.62 -6.13
N ARG A 148 -11.53 0.54 -4.78
CA ARG A 148 -12.70 0.66 -3.90
C ARG A 148 -13.31 2.06 -4.01
N HIS A 149 -12.47 3.09 -3.96
CA HIS A 149 -12.89 4.49 -4.08
C HIS A 149 -13.39 4.81 -5.49
N VAL A 150 -12.73 4.32 -6.54
CA VAL A 150 -13.24 4.51 -7.92
C VAL A 150 -14.62 3.86 -8.08
N VAL A 151 -14.81 2.65 -7.54
CA VAL A 151 -16.11 1.96 -7.57
C VAL A 151 -17.18 2.67 -6.73
N ALA A 152 -16.81 3.27 -5.59
CA ALA A 152 -17.73 4.07 -4.78
C ALA A 152 -18.22 5.30 -5.55
N ASN A 153 -17.30 6.10 -6.10
CA ASN A 153 -17.65 7.28 -6.91
C ASN A 153 -18.50 6.89 -8.13
N PHE A 154 -18.18 5.76 -8.78
CA PHE A 154 -18.97 5.23 -9.88
C PHE A 154 -20.39 4.87 -9.43
N GLN A 155 -20.53 4.20 -8.27
CA GLN A 155 -21.82 3.82 -7.72
C GLN A 155 -22.67 5.04 -7.38
N ASP A 156 -22.07 6.10 -6.86
CA ASP A 156 -22.79 7.33 -6.52
C ASP A 156 -23.34 8.02 -7.78
N LYS A 157 -22.61 7.96 -8.91
CA LYS A 157 -23.06 8.53 -10.19
C LYS A 157 -24.08 7.66 -10.94
N PHE A 158 -23.83 6.34 -11.04
CA PHE A 158 -24.61 5.44 -11.93
C PHE A 158 -25.47 4.41 -11.21
N GLY A 159 -25.45 4.41 -9.87
CA GLY A 159 -26.19 3.47 -9.05
C GLY A 159 -25.56 2.08 -8.91
N LYS A 160 -26.13 1.28 -8.01
CA LYS A 160 -25.58 -0.04 -7.62
C LYS A 160 -25.68 -1.12 -8.69
N SER A 161 -26.57 -0.99 -9.68
CA SER A 161 -26.89 -2.05 -10.65
C SER A 161 -25.73 -2.36 -11.61
N LEU A 162 -24.86 -1.39 -11.88
CA LEU A 162 -23.71 -1.51 -12.79
C LEU A 162 -22.40 -1.88 -12.07
N VAL A 163 -22.33 -1.71 -10.74
CA VAL A 163 -21.15 -1.99 -9.91
C VAL A 163 -20.57 -3.42 -10.11
N PRO A 164 -21.36 -4.50 -10.27
CA PRO A 164 -20.80 -5.82 -10.54
C PRO A 164 -20.00 -5.90 -11.84
N MET A 165 -20.39 -5.15 -12.88
CA MET A 165 -19.66 -5.08 -14.15
C MET A 165 -18.35 -4.33 -13.99
N VAL A 166 -18.38 -3.17 -13.32
CA VAL A 166 -17.16 -2.40 -13.01
C VAL A 166 -16.19 -3.22 -12.18
N ARG A 167 -16.64 -3.86 -11.10
CA ARG A 167 -15.79 -4.77 -10.31
C ARG A 167 -15.21 -5.92 -11.15
N ALA A 168 -15.93 -6.39 -12.18
CA ALA A 168 -15.40 -7.40 -13.09
C ALA A 168 -14.29 -6.84 -13.99
N ILE A 169 -14.37 -5.58 -14.44
CA ILE A 169 -13.32 -4.88 -15.20
C ILE A 169 -12.03 -4.79 -14.36
N PHE A 170 -12.12 -4.26 -13.13
CA PHE A 170 -10.97 -4.10 -12.22
C PHE A 170 -10.27 -5.41 -11.85
N ARG A 171 -10.96 -6.56 -11.97
CA ARG A 171 -10.39 -7.90 -11.71
C ARG A 171 -9.62 -8.48 -12.89
N GLN A 172 -9.64 -7.84 -14.06
CA GLN A 172 -8.95 -8.37 -15.23
C GLN A 172 -7.46 -8.08 -15.18
N ASN A 173 -6.67 -9.09 -15.52
CA ASN A 173 -5.21 -9.01 -15.58
C ASN A 173 -4.70 -8.91 -17.02
N GLN A 174 -5.58 -9.14 -18.01
CA GLN A 174 -5.21 -9.26 -19.42
C GLN A 174 -5.98 -8.21 -20.21
N PRO A 175 -5.34 -7.39 -21.06
CA PRO A 175 -6.00 -6.36 -21.86
C PRO A 175 -7.20 -6.90 -22.66
N TYR A 176 -7.05 -8.06 -23.32
CA TYR A 176 -8.17 -8.69 -24.02
C TYR A 176 -9.40 -8.98 -23.14
N LYS A 177 -9.20 -9.43 -21.89
CA LYS A 177 -10.33 -9.70 -20.99
C LYS A 177 -10.90 -8.40 -20.43
N PHE A 178 -10.05 -7.40 -20.24
CA PHE A 178 -10.46 -6.06 -19.85
C PHE A 178 -11.37 -5.48 -20.93
N ASN A 179 -10.94 -5.44 -22.20
CA ASN A 179 -11.74 -4.95 -23.32
C ASN A 179 -13.10 -5.67 -23.41
N LYS A 180 -13.12 -7.00 -23.30
CA LYS A 180 -14.39 -7.75 -23.29
C LYS A 180 -15.30 -7.45 -22.10
N ALA A 181 -14.74 -7.12 -20.94
CA ALA A 181 -15.54 -6.71 -19.79
C ALA A 181 -16.06 -5.29 -19.97
N PHE A 182 -15.26 -4.43 -20.62
CA PHE A 182 -15.59 -3.06 -20.97
C PHE A 182 -16.70 -2.98 -22.02
N GLU A 183 -16.60 -3.73 -23.12
CA GLU A 183 -17.64 -3.88 -24.16
C GLU A 183 -19.01 -4.26 -23.57
N ARG A 184 -19.03 -5.08 -22.51
CA ARG A 184 -20.29 -5.48 -21.85
C ARG A 184 -20.90 -4.36 -21.03
N LEU A 185 -20.07 -3.52 -20.42
CA LEU A 185 -20.55 -2.33 -19.74
C LEU A 185 -21.06 -1.32 -20.77
N ASP A 186 -20.31 -1.14 -21.86
CA ASP A 186 -20.62 -0.21 -22.94
C ASP A 186 -21.98 -0.49 -23.60
N ASN A 187 -22.21 -1.76 -23.96
CA ASN A 187 -23.49 -2.23 -24.48
C ASN A 187 -24.67 -2.00 -23.52
N LYS A 188 -24.41 -1.82 -22.22
CA LYS A 188 -25.44 -1.58 -21.21
C LYS A 188 -25.60 -0.10 -20.87
N ASN A 189 -24.51 0.65 -20.85
CA ASN A 189 -24.48 2.07 -20.55
C ASN A 189 -23.15 2.67 -21.06
N HIS A 190 -23.22 3.41 -22.17
CA HIS A 190 -22.06 4.05 -22.80
C HIS A 190 -21.48 5.17 -21.93
N GLU A 191 -22.31 6.01 -21.33
CA GLU A 191 -21.86 7.12 -20.46
C GLU A 191 -21.05 6.60 -19.26
N ALA A 192 -21.41 5.43 -18.73
CA ALA A 192 -20.66 4.76 -17.66
C ALA A 192 -19.25 4.34 -18.10
N CYS A 193 -19.08 3.97 -19.37
CA CYS A 193 -17.77 3.68 -19.96
C CYS A 193 -16.96 4.96 -20.16
N GLU A 194 -17.56 6.00 -20.75
CA GLU A 194 -16.90 7.30 -20.94
C GLU A 194 -16.40 7.87 -19.61
N TRP A 195 -17.24 7.80 -18.56
CA TRP A 195 -16.83 8.23 -17.22
C TRP A 195 -15.68 7.40 -16.66
N LEU A 196 -15.62 6.09 -16.92
CA LEU A 196 -14.47 5.28 -16.48
C LEU A 196 -13.20 5.63 -17.24
N MET A 197 -13.30 5.95 -18.53
CA MET A 197 -12.15 6.37 -19.35
C MET A 197 -11.58 7.72 -18.92
N SER A 198 -12.43 8.64 -18.44
CA SER A 198 -11.99 9.92 -17.86
C SER A 198 -11.42 9.81 -16.44
N VAL A 199 -11.42 8.62 -15.82
CA VAL A 199 -10.78 8.46 -14.51
C VAL A 199 -9.27 8.63 -14.64
N GLY A 200 -8.77 9.78 -14.17
CA GLY A 200 -7.35 10.10 -14.13
C GLY A 200 -6.79 10.70 -15.42
N SER A 201 -7.66 11.06 -16.37
CA SER A 201 -7.32 11.89 -17.52
C SER A 201 -8.46 12.86 -17.80
N ASP A 202 -8.11 14.13 -18.00
CA ASP A 202 -9.05 15.16 -18.47
C ASP A 202 -9.13 15.19 -20.00
N ASP A 203 -8.28 14.42 -20.69
CA ASP A 203 -8.26 14.25 -22.14
C ASP A 203 -9.00 12.97 -22.56
N PRO A 204 -10.18 13.08 -23.19
CA PRO A 204 -10.96 11.93 -23.68
C PRO A 204 -10.20 11.05 -24.68
N GLU A 205 -9.26 11.63 -25.43
CA GLU A 205 -8.49 10.92 -26.46
C GLU A 205 -7.27 10.19 -25.87
N ALA A 206 -6.88 10.52 -24.63
CA ALA A 206 -5.74 9.95 -23.94
C ALA A 206 -6.13 9.41 -22.53
N PRO A 207 -6.89 8.31 -22.45
CA PRO A 207 -7.30 7.73 -21.17
C PRO A 207 -6.10 7.17 -20.39
N ASN A 208 -5.99 7.54 -19.12
CA ASN A 208 -4.94 7.05 -18.24
C ASN A 208 -5.35 5.72 -17.57
N LEU A 209 -5.31 4.63 -18.32
CA LEU A 209 -5.75 3.32 -17.80
C LEU A 209 -4.82 2.76 -16.71
N GLU A 210 -3.54 3.11 -16.73
CA GLU A 210 -2.58 2.58 -15.76
C GLU A 210 -2.92 3.01 -14.32
N ILE A 211 -3.54 4.17 -14.12
CA ILE A 211 -3.84 4.72 -12.80
C ILE A 211 -4.87 3.87 -12.03
N TRP A 212 -5.77 3.18 -12.71
CA TRP A 212 -6.86 2.45 -12.07
C TRP A 212 -7.02 0.99 -12.54
N SER A 213 -6.55 0.64 -13.73
CA SER A 213 -6.73 -0.69 -14.32
C SER A 213 -5.57 -1.62 -14.03
N ARG A 214 -5.88 -2.75 -13.39
CA ARG A 214 -4.91 -3.83 -13.17
C ARG A 214 -4.32 -4.38 -14.46
N ALA A 215 -5.07 -4.37 -15.55
CA ALA A 215 -4.61 -4.94 -16.82
C ALA A 215 -3.56 -4.07 -17.53
N HIS A 216 -3.44 -2.80 -17.12
CA HIS A 216 -2.56 -1.79 -17.72
C HIS A 216 -1.55 -1.21 -16.71
N ASP A 217 -1.38 -1.86 -15.54
CA ASP A 217 -0.55 -1.34 -14.44
C ASP A 217 0.95 -1.56 -14.62
N ASP A 218 1.34 -2.48 -15.51
CA ASP A 218 2.72 -2.98 -15.67
C ASP A 218 3.36 -3.57 -14.40
N GLY A 219 2.54 -3.87 -13.39
CA GLY A 219 2.94 -4.61 -12.18
C GLY A 219 3.50 -3.75 -11.06
N HIS A 220 3.44 -2.43 -11.21
CA HIS A 220 3.92 -1.48 -10.21
C HIS A 220 3.16 -1.54 -8.88
N ARG A 221 1.92 -2.04 -8.89
CA ARG A 221 1.09 -2.21 -7.66
C ARG A 221 1.31 -3.53 -6.95
N TRP A 222 2.08 -4.46 -7.51
CA TRP A 222 2.29 -5.81 -6.94
C TRP A 222 0.98 -6.55 -6.61
N GLY A 223 -0.07 -6.29 -7.40
CA GLY A 223 -1.40 -6.85 -7.21
C GLY A 223 -2.28 -6.15 -6.16
N ILE A 224 -1.79 -5.09 -5.51
CA ILE A 224 -2.53 -4.30 -4.51
C ILE A 224 -3.43 -3.29 -5.24
N MET A 225 -4.73 -3.54 -5.23
CA MET A 225 -5.70 -2.69 -5.94
C MET A 225 -6.39 -1.66 -5.04
N THR A 226 -6.28 -1.80 -3.72
CA THR A 226 -7.04 -1.00 -2.76
C THR A 226 -6.19 -0.47 -1.61
N THR A 227 -6.69 0.59 -0.97
CA THR A 227 -6.20 1.16 0.30
C THR A 227 -6.64 0.34 1.52
N ASN A 228 -6.92 -0.96 1.38
CA ASN A 228 -7.30 -1.80 2.53
C ASN A 228 -6.23 -1.81 3.63
N GLY A 229 -4.95 -1.63 3.25
CA GLY A 229 -3.84 -1.59 4.20
C GLY A 229 -3.94 -0.42 5.17
N PRO A 230 -3.86 0.84 4.70
CA PRO A 230 -3.98 2.00 5.58
C PRO A 230 -5.38 2.10 6.20
N GLU A 231 -6.46 1.68 5.52
CA GLU A 231 -7.81 1.60 6.12
C GLU A 231 -7.87 0.60 7.30
N SER A 232 -7.17 -0.54 7.18
CA SER A 232 -7.07 -1.53 8.26
C SER A 232 -6.28 -0.98 9.45
N LEU A 233 -5.20 -0.24 9.22
CA LEU A 233 -4.48 0.46 10.30
C LEU A 233 -5.37 1.49 10.96
N ASN A 234 -6.05 2.30 10.16
CA ASN A 234 -7.02 3.27 10.65
C ASN A 234 -8.04 2.57 11.56
N ASN A 235 -8.58 1.41 11.17
CA ASN A 235 -9.49 0.64 12.01
C ASN A 235 -8.86 0.11 13.31
N VAL A 236 -7.58 -0.29 13.30
CA VAL A 236 -6.83 -0.66 14.52
C VAL A 236 -6.77 0.51 15.50
N PHE A 237 -6.68 1.74 14.98
CA PHE A 237 -6.66 2.96 15.79
C PHE A 237 -8.05 3.51 16.09
N ARG A 238 -9.15 2.84 15.68
CA ARG A 238 -10.52 3.38 15.83
C ARG A 238 -10.86 3.81 17.25
N GLU A 239 -10.53 3.00 18.25
CA GLU A 239 -10.76 3.34 19.66
C GLU A 239 -9.81 4.43 20.15
N ALA A 240 -8.57 4.42 19.67
CA ALA A 240 -7.57 5.44 20.01
C ALA A 240 -7.96 6.84 19.55
N ARG A 241 -8.77 6.95 18.50
CA ARG A 241 -9.29 8.22 17.99
C ARG A 241 -10.19 8.96 18.97
N LEU A 242 -10.75 8.28 19.97
CA LEU A 242 -11.58 8.87 21.03
C LEU A 242 -10.73 9.40 22.20
N LEU A 243 -9.45 9.04 22.25
CA LEU A 243 -8.56 9.37 23.36
C LEU A 243 -7.93 10.75 23.18
N PRO A 244 -7.38 11.34 24.25
CA PRO A 244 -6.48 12.48 24.14
C PRO A 244 -5.36 12.23 23.15
N VAL A 245 -4.95 13.25 22.40
CA VAL A 245 -3.94 13.12 21.36
C VAL A 245 -2.62 12.51 21.86
N THR A 246 -2.20 12.82 23.08
CA THR A 246 -1.03 12.18 23.71
C THR A 246 -1.19 10.66 23.78
N ALA A 247 -2.36 10.18 24.22
CA ALA A 247 -2.67 8.76 24.26
C ALA A 247 -2.79 8.15 22.86
N LEU A 248 -3.30 8.89 21.87
CA LEU A 248 -3.31 8.44 20.47
C LEU A 248 -1.90 8.17 19.96
N VAL A 249 -0.96 9.09 20.19
CA VAL A 249 0.46 8.91 19.84
C VAL A 249 1.04 7.68 20.51
N GLU A 250 0.79 7.52 21.82
CA GLU A 250 1.24 6.36 22.59
C GLU A 250 0.66 5.04 22.04
N VAL A 251 -0.62 5.02 21.64
CA VAL A 251 -1.23 3.86 20.99
C VAL A 251 -0.57 3.58 19.64
N THR A 252 -0.23 4.59 18.82
CA THR A 252 0.51 4.35 17.56
C THR A 252 1.85 3.66 17.82
N PHE A 253 2.55 4.04 18.89
CA PHE A 253 3.80 3.42 19.30
C PHE A 253 3.59 1.96 19.73
N TYR A 254 2.76 1.71 20.75
CA TYR A 254 2.60 0.35 21.29
C TYR A 254 1.93 -0.63 20.34
N LYS A 255 1.03 -0.17 19.45
CA LYS A 255 0.50 -1.02 18.37
C LYS A 255 1.60 -1.40 17.37
N SER A 256 2.49 -0.46 17.04
CA SER A 256 3.64 -0.76 16.17
C SER A 256 4.60 -1.75 16.84
N VAL A 257 4.92 -1.57 18.13
CA VAL A 257 5.70 -2.53 18.92
C VAL A 257 5.08 -3.92 18.87
N LYS A 258 3.77 -4.02 19.13
CA LYS A 258 3.03 -5.28 19.12
C LYS A 258 3.10 -5.96 17.74
N PHE A 259 2.85 -5.21 16.66
CA PHE A 259 2.94 -5.75 15.30
C PHE A 259 4.33 -6.30 14.98
N PHE A 260 5.39 -5.56 15.31
CA PHE A 260 6.75 -6.02 15.09
C PHE A 260 7.08 -7.28 15.90
N ALA A 261 6.68 -7.33 17.16
CA ALA A 261 6.93 -8.48 18.02
C ALA A 261 6.18 -9.75 17.54
N GLU A 262 4.90 -9.62 17.21
CA GLU A 262 4.08 -10.75 16.72
C GLU A 262 4.61 -11.26 15.37
N ARG A 263 4.87 -10.35 14.44
CA ARG A 263 5.30 -10.72 13.08
C ARG A 263 6.72 -11.23 13.01
N ARG A 264 7.61 -10.77 13.88
CA ARG A 264 8.96 -11.33 14.00
C ARG A 264 8.90 -12.80 14.42
N LYS A 265 8.08 -13.14 15.42
CA LYS A 265 7.90 -14.54 15.85
C LYS A 265 7.38 -15.43 14.70
N GLU A 266 6.42 -14.93 13.92
CA GLU A 266 5.92 -15.62 12.73
C GLU A 266 7.01 -15.82 11.67
N ALA A 267 7.83 -14.79 11.43
CA ALA A 267 8.94 -14.85 10.48
C ALA A 267 10.08 -15.77 10.93
N GLU A 268 10.45 -15.75 12.21
CA GLU A 268 11.43 -16.66 12.81
C GLU A 268 10.98 -18.11 12.68
N LYS A 269 9.69 -18.39 12.95
CA LYS A 269 9.12 -19.73 12.75
C LYS A 269 9.19 -20.18 11.29
N ALA A 270 9.00 -19.26 10.33
CA ALA A 270 9.13 -19.56 8.91
C ALA A 270 10.57 -19.98 8.55
N ILE A 271 11.57 -19.29 9.10
CA ILE A 271 12.99 -19.62 8.94
C ILE A 271 13.32 -20.96 9.60
N GLN A 272 12.89 -21.17 10.84
CA GLN A 272 13.09 -22.45 11.57
C GLN A 272 12.46 -23.64 10.84
N SER A 273 11.35 -23.41 10.14
CA SER A 273 10.69 -24.42 9.31
C SER A 273 11.31 -24.60 7.92
N ASN A 274 12.47 -23.97 7.65
CA ASN A 274 13.18 -23.98 6.37
C ASN A 274 12.31 -23.54 5.17
N LEU A 275 11.36 -22.63 5.40
CA LEU A 275 10.58 -22.07 4.30
C LEU A 275 11.46 -21.14 3.45
N LEU A 276 11.43 -21.34 2.13
CA LEU A 276 12.12 -20.46 1.18
C LEU A 276 11.35 -19.14 0.99
N ASN A 277 10.02 -19.22 0.99
CA ASN A 277 9.11 -18.10 0.79
C ASN A 277 8.29 -17.83 2.05
N ALA A 278 7.77 -16.60 2.16
CA ALA A 278 6.86 -16.23 3.22
C ALA A 278 5.64 -17.18 3.30
N PRO A 279 5.07 -17.44 4.50
CA PRO A 279 4.07 -18.49 4.69
C PRO A 279 2.86 -18.46 3.75
N GLU A 280 2.19 -17.32 3.58
CA GLU A 280 1.05 -17.18 2.65
C GLU A 280 1.49 -17.37 1.20
N VAL A 281 2.70 -16.95 0.85
CA VAL A 281 3.28 -17.18 -0.47
C VAL A 281 3.51 -18.66 -0.72
N ALA A 282 4.09 -19.38 0.25
CA ALA A 282 4.31 -20.82 0.15
C ALA A 282 2.99 -21.58 -0.06
N GLN A 283 1.95 -21.24 0.72
CA GLN A 283 0.61 -21.80 0.56
C GLN A 283 0.00 -21.47 -0.81
N LEU A 284 0.14 -20.23 -1.28
CA LEU A 284 -0.35 -19.81 -2.58
C LEU A 284 0.35 -20.55 -3.73
N LEU A 285 1.66 -20.75 -3.63
CA LEU A 285 2.44 -21.50 -4.61
C LEU A 285 2.01 -22.97 -4.65
N GLU A 286 1.77 -23.58 -3.49
CA GLU A 286 1.26 -24.96 -3.42
C GLU A 286 -0.11 -25.09 -4.07
N LYS A 287 -1.04 -24.18 -3.78
CA LYS A 287 -2.34 -24.12 -4.46
C LYS A 287 -2.20 -23.95 -5.98
N ARG A 288 -1.23 -23.14 -6.43
CA ARG A 288 -0.95 -22.97 -7.86
C ARG A 288 -0.30 -24.21 -8.47
N ARG A 289 0.51 -24.96 -7.71
CA ARG A 289 1.14 -26.22 -8.13
C ARG A 289 0.10 -27.32 -8.32
N LEU A 290 -0.83 -27.49 -7.38
CA LEU A 290 -1.96 -28.41 -7.53
C LEU A 290 -2.79 -28.09 -8.78
N LYS A 291 -2.99 -26.80 -9.06
CA LYS A 291 -3.63 -26.37 -10.31
C LYS A 291 -2.78 -26.67 -11.54
N ALA A 292 -1.46 -26.53 -11.46
CA ALA A 292 -0.51 -26.75 -12.54
C ALA A 292 -0.51 -28.21 -13.03
N ASN A 293 -0.66 -29.17 -12.12
CA ASN A 293 -0.71 -30.62 -12.43
C ASN A 293 -1.82 -31.01 -13.42
N ASN A 294 -2.83 -30.15 -13.58
CA ASN A 294 -3.94 -30.39 -14.48
C ASN A 294 -3.79 -29.74 -15.86
N HIS A 295 -2.70 -29.02 -16.11
CA HIS A 295 -2.46 -28.35 -17.39
C HIS A 295 -1.73 -29.26 -18.37
N LYS A 296 -2.01 -29.10 -19.66
CA LYS A 296 -1.25 -29.76 -20.72
C LYS A 296 -0.18 -28.80 -21.24
N VAL A 297 1.08 -29.24 -21.25
CA VAL A 297 2.23 -28.43 -21.68
C VAL A 297 2.79 -28.98 -22.99
N LYS A 298 2.85 -28.13 -24.02
CA LYS A 298 3.54 -28.40 -25.29
C LYS A 298 4.81 -27.55 -25.35
N SER A 299 5.95 -28.20 -25.54
CA SER A 299 7.25 -27.53 -25.66
C SER A 299 7.54 -27.19 -27.11
N PHE A 300 8.07 -26.00 -27.34
CA PHE A 300 8.65 -25.55 -28.61
C PHE A 300 10.15 -25.37 -28.35
N ARG A 301 10.88 -26.49 -28.44
CA ARG A 301 12.20 -26.69 -27.81
C ARG A 301 13.30 -25.73 -28.26
N GLU A 302 13.16 -25.07 -29.39
CA GLU A 302 14.19 -24.17 -29.92
C GLU A 302 14.29 -22.82 -29.17
N GLN A 303 13.34 -22.47 -28.29
CA GLN A 303 13.27 -21.12 -27.68
C GLN A 303 12.89 -21.09 -26.19
N GLN A 304 13.01 -22.19 -25.43
CA GLN A 304 12.51 -22.25 -24.02
C GLN A 304 11.06 -21.74 -23.90
N LYS A 305 10.28 -21.98 -24.97
CA LYS A 305 8.94 -21.47 -25.19
C LYS A 305 7.95 -22.61 -25.09
N TYR A 306 6.85 -22.36 -24.40
CA TYR A 306 5.86 -23.37 -24.09
C TYR A 306 4.44 -22.85 -24.32
N GLU A 307 3.57 -23.72 -24.83
CA GLU A 307 2.13 -23.52 -24.82
C GLU A 307 1.51 -24.36 -23.71
N VAL A 308 0.74 -23.70 -22.84
CA VAL A 308 0.04 -24.32 -21.73
C VAL A 308 -1.46 -24.25 -21.96
N LEU A 309 -2.11 -25.40 -22.11
CA LEU A 309 -3.56 -25.51 -22.20
C LEU A 309 -4.15 -25.78 -20.82
N THR A 310 -5.02 -24.86 -20.39
CA THR A 310 -5.78 -25.01 -19.15
C THR A 310 -7.01 -25.91 -19.35
N PRO A 311 -7.30 -26.83 -18.41
CA PRO A 311 -8.48 -27.70 -18.53
C PRO A 311 -9.76 -26.87 -18.42
N ARG A 312 -10.82 -27.29 -19.11
CA ARG A 312 -12.16 -26.73 -18.90
C ARG A 312 -12.66 -27.17 -17.54
N ARG A 313 -13.23 -26.24 -16.76
CA ARG A 313 -13.85 -26.50 -15.46
C ARG A 313 -15.17 -25.75 -15.38
N GLN A 314 -16.13 -26.34 -14.66
CA GLN A 314 -17.37 -25.68 -14.28
C GLN A 314 -17.23 -25.28 -12.82
N ASP A 315 -17.35 -23.98 -12.56
CA ASP A 315 -17.06 -23.39 -11.25
C ASP A 315 -18.13 -22.32 -11.03
N ASP A 316 -19.03 -22.53 -10.06
CA ASP A 316 -20.22 -21.71 -9.79
C ASP A 316 -21.07 -21.45 -11.05
N GLY A 317 -21.34 -22.48 -11.85
CA GLY A 317 -22.12 -22.37 -13.10
C GLY A 317 -21.40 -21.64 -14.24
N LYS A 318 -20.15 -21.17 -14.06
CA LYS A 318 -19.38 -20.47 -15.10
C LYS A 318 -18.34 -21.40 -15.73
N LYS A 319 -18.34 -21.48 -17.07
CA LYS A 319 -17.31 -22.20 -17.84
C LYS A 319 -15.98 -21.45 -17.73
N LYS A 320 -15.00 -22.01 -17.01
CA LYS A 320 -13.64 -21.48 -16.87
C LYS A 320 -12.62 -22.41 -17.56
N GLY A 321 -11.45 -21.87 -17.90
CA GLY A 321 -10.36 -22.64 -18.53
C GLY A 321 -10.55 -22.85 -20.04
N GLY A 322 -9.93 -23.89 -20.59
CA GLY A 322 -9.91 -24.15 -22.03
C GLY A 322 -9.11 -23.14 -22.85
N ARG A 323 -8.26 -22.34 -22.18
CA ARG A 323 -7.43 -21.33 -22.83
C ARG A 323 -5.99 -21.78 -22.91
N LYS A 324 -5.35 -21.37 -24.00
CA LYS A 324 -3.92 -21.51 -24.23
C LYS A 324 -3.19 -20.27 -23.72
N HIS A 325 -2.04 -20.49 -23.08
CA HIS A 325 -1.14 -19.44 -22.63
C HIS A 325 0.27 -19.74 -23.13
N ILE A 326 0.99 -18.71 -23.57
CA ILE A 326 2.38 -18.83 -23.95
C ILE A 326 3.22 -18.48 -22.72
N VAL A 327 4.24 -19.29 -22.47
CA VAL A 327 5.17 -19.16 -21.35
C VAL A 327 6.61 -19.15 -21.87
N TYR A 328 7.39 -18.21 -21.36
CA TYR A 328 8.83 -18.08 -21.59
C TYR A 328 9.52 -18.14 -20.23
N ILE A 329 10.42 -19.10 -20.05
CA ILE A 329 11.16 -19.33 -18.78
C ILE A 329 12.62 -18.89 -18.84
N ASP A 330 13.08 -18.49 -20.02
CA ASP A 330 14.39 -17.88 -20.30
C ASP A 330 14.46 -16.39 -19.93
N ARG A 331 13.32 -15.79 -19.57
CA ARG A 331 13.21 -14.36 -19.22
C ARG A 331 13.18 -14.17 -17.70
N PRO A 332 13.77 -13.08 -17.16
CA PRO A 332 13.72 -12.76 -15.74
C PRO A 332 12.30 -12.81 -15.18
N GLY A 333 12.10 -13.51 -14.05
CA GLY A 333 10.80 -13.68 -13.40
C GLY A 333 9.79 -14.58 -14.14
N GLY A 334 10.13 -15.04 -15.35
CA GLY A 334 9.26 -15.85 -16.22
C GLY A 334 8.10 -15.04 -16.79
N VAL A 335 7.95 -15.07 -18.11
CA VAL A 335 6.88 -14.33 -18.81
C VAL A 335 5.75 -15.27 -19.18
N CYS A 336 4.52 -14.89 -18.84
CA CYS A 336 3.33 -15.62 -19.25
C CYS A 336 2.29 -14.68 -19.84
N THR A 337 1.60 -15.10 -20.91
CA THR A 337 0.51 -14.30 -21.50
C THR A 337 -0.71 -14.15 -20.58
N CYS A 338 -0.74 -14.84 -19.43
CA CYS A 338 -1.74 -14.57 -18.38
C CYS A 338 -1.41 -13.34 -17.52
N VAL A 339 -0.23 -12.75 -17.69
CA VAL A 339 0.28 -11.50 -17.08
C VAL A 339 0.44 -11.53 -15.54
N LYS A 340 -0.08 -12.57 -14.87
CA LYS A 340 0.04 -12.72 -13.41
C LYS A 340 1.48 -12.62 -12.87
N PRO A 341 2.49 -13.31 -13.43
CA PRO A 341 3.87 -13.17 -12.96
C PRO A 341 4.35 -11.72 -13.02
N GLN A 342 4.11 -11.04 -14.13
CA GLN A 342 4.50 -9.66 -14.36
C GLN A 342 3.78 -8.69 -13.40
N LEU A 343 2.51 -8.94 -13.09
CA LEU A 343 1.73 -8.08 -12.19
C LEU A 343 2.01 -8.29 -10.70
N THR A 344 2.62 -9.42 -10.31
CA THR A 344 2.70 -9.83 -8.90
C THR A 344 4.08 -10.29 -8.47
N GLY A 345 5.06 -10.44 -9.36
CA GLY A 345 6.35 -11.03 -9.05
C GLY A 345 6.29 -12.51 -8.61
N LEU A 346 5.15 -13.19 -8.82
CA LEU A 346 4.93 -14.58 -8.40
C LEU A 346 4.56 -15.48 -9.58
N PRO A 347 5.17 -16.67 -9.73
CA PRO A 347 4.93 -17.55 -10.85
C PRO A 347 3.47 -18.03 -10.86
N CYS A 348 2.84 -17.97 -12.03
CA CYS A 348 1.48 -18.47 -12.20
C CYS A 348 1.49 -20.00 -12.35
N SER A 349 0.32 -20.64 -12.23
CA SER A 349 0.20 -22.09 -12.44
C SER A 349 0.69 -22.56 -13.81
N HIS A 350 0.77 -21.69 -14.82
CA HIS A 350 1.31 -22.05 -16.13
C HIS A 350 2.84 -22.15 -16.10
N ILE A 351 3.52 -21.20 -15.46
CA ILE A 351 4.97 -21.27 -15.24
C ILE A 351 5.30 -22.51 -14.42
N LEU A 352 4.56 -22.78 -13.34
CA LEU A 352 4.78 -23.97 -12.52
C LEU A 352 4.63 -25.28 -13.32
N ALA A 353 3.63 -25.35 -14.22
CA ALA A 353 3.45 -26.53 -15.08
C ALA A 353 4.63 -26.72 -16.05
N VAL A 354 5.15 -25.62 -16.60
CA VAL A 354 6.33 -25.62 -17.48
C VAL A 354 7.57 -26.04 -16.71
N CYS A 355 7.79 -25.49 -15.50
CA CYS A 355 8.89 -25.86 -14.62
C CYS A 355 8.90 -27.37 -14.34
N GLY A 356 7.75 -27.94 -13.97
CA GLY A 356 7.61 -29.38 -13.76
C GLY A 356 7.89 -30.22 -15.02
N LYS A 357 7.54 -29.72 -16.21
CA LYS A 357 7.82 -30.41 -17.48
C LYS A 357 9.29 -30.27 -17.92
N ALA A 358 9.92 -29.14 -17.61
CA ALA A 358 11.28 -28.81 -18.02
C ALA A 358 12.35 -29.25 -17.00
N GLY A 359 11.96 -29.67 -15.79
CA GLY A 359 12.89 -30.02 -14.71
C GLY A 359 13.60 -28.80 -14.11
N VAL A 360 12.93 -27.64 -14.12
CA VAL A 360 13.48 -26.36 -13.67
C VAL A 360 12.90 -26.01 -12.30
N ASP A 361 13.71 -25.55 -11.36
CA ASP A 361 13.22 -25.09 -10.05
C ASP A 361 12.32 -23.86 -10.22
N SER A 362 11.06 -23.97 -9.79
CA SER A 362 10.09 -22.88 -9.92
C SER A 362 10.35 -21.70 -8.98
N ASN A 363 11.12 -21.89 -7.89
CA ASN A 363 11.38 -20.82 -6.93
C ASN A 363 12.25 -19.70 -7.50
N GLN A 364 13.06 -19.96 -8.53
CA GLN A 364 13.82 -18.92 -9.22
C GLN A 364 12.93 -17.83 -9.86
N PHE A 365 11.64 -18.11 -10.06
CA PHE A 365 10.66 -17.17 -10.60
C PHE A 365 9.87 -16.42 -9.51
N VAL A 366 10.14 -16.68 -8.23
CA VAL A 366 9.57 -15.93 -7.10
C VAL A 366 10.46 -14.72 -6.84
N HIS A 367 9.87 -13.53 -6.88
CA HIS A 367 10.62 -12.32 -6.59
C HIS A 367 11.11 -12.30 -5.13
N GLY A 368 12.35 -11.85 -4.89
CA GLY A 368 13.00 -11.90 -3.56
C GLY A 368 12.26 -11.16 -2.44
N PHE A 369 11.39 -10.21 -2.78
CA PHE A 369 10.48 -9.56 -1.82
C PHE A 369 9.51 -10.53 -1.13
N TYR A 370 9.31 -11.73 -1.68
CA TYR A 370 8.44 -12.75 -1.11
C TYR A 370 9.19 -13.84 -0.31
N SER A 371 10.51 -13.69 -0.14
CA SER A 371 11.31 -14.70 0.58
C SER A 371 11.02 -14.66 2.10
N ALA A 372 11.18 -15.82 2.76
CA ALA A 372 11.08 -15.88 4.22
C ALA A 372 12.18 -15.05 4.91
N HIS A 373 13.35 -14.94 4.27
CA HIS A 373 14.44 -14.09 4.77
C HIS A 373 14.05 -12.61 4.74
N THR A 374 13.49 -12.12 3.64
CA THR A 374 12.99 -10.74 3.53
C THR A 374 11.88 -10.47 4.54
N LEU A 375 11.00 -11.45 4.80
CA LEU A 375 9.99 -11.35 5.84
C LEU A 375 10.62 -11.12 7.22
N LEU A 376 11.63 -11.92 7.59
CA LEU A 376 12.35 -11.75 8.85
C LEU A 376 13.02 -10.38 8.94
N GLN A 377 13.75 -9.97 7.90
CA GLN A 377 14.43 -8.67 7.87
C GLN A 377 13.46 -7.49 8.02
N THR A 378 12.24 -7.61 7.49
CA THR A 378 11.19 -6.58 7.65
C THR A 378 10.83 -6.35 9.13
N TRP A 379 10.74 -7.41 9.92
CA TRP A 379 10.25 -7.35 11.32
C TRP A 379 11.36 -7.45 12.38
N THR A 380 12.62 -7.62 11.95
CA THR A 380 13.81 -7.65 12.83
C THR A 380 14.07 -6.33 13.58
N PRO A 381 13.84 -5.14 13.02
CA PRO A 381 14.11 -3.89 13.74
C PRO A 381 13.36 -3.78 15.07
N GLU A 382 14.06 -3.30 16.10
CA GLU A 382 13.56 -3.28 17.49
C GLU A 382 13.17 -1.88 17.97
N PHE A 383 12.07 -1.85 18.72
CA PHE A 383 11.61 -0.67 19.44
C PHE A 383 12.14 -0.70 20.86
N ASN A 384 12.56 0.46 21.36
CA ASN A 384 12.94 0.66 22.76
C ASN A 384 11.85 1.44 23.50
N GLY A 385 11.57 1.04 24.74
CA GLY A 385 10.72 1.81 25.66
C GLY A 385 11.30 3.19 25.95
N PHE A 386 10.42 4.17 26.22
CA PHE A 386 10.78 5.59 26.34
C PHE A 386 10.83 6.12 27.78
N GLY A 387 10.79 5.23 28.78
CA GLY A 387 10.98 5.57 30.20
C GLY A 387 9.82 6.33 30.84
N ASN A 388 10.00 6.75 32.09
CA ASN A 388 8.97 7.40 32.89
C ASN A 388 8.76 8.87 32.48
N PRO A 389 7.52 9.40 32.55
CA PRO A 389 7.23 10.80 32.24
C PRO A 389 8.15 11.83 32.91
N ASP A 390 8.51 11.59 34.17
CA ASP A 390 9.37 12.49 34.96
C ASP A 390 10.81 12.61 34.41
N GLU A 391 11.23 11.65 33.57
CA GLU A 391 12.56 11.57 32.96
C GLU A 391 12.58 12.03 31.49
N TRP A 392 11.41 12.43 30.96
CA TRP A 392 11.29 12.86 29.58
C TRP A 392 11.98 14.21 29.36
N PRO A 393 12.55 14.46 28.16
CA PRO A 393 13.15 15.75 27.85
C PRO A 393 12.15 16.87 28.04
N ARG A 394 12.56 17.95 28.74
CA ARG A 394 11.77 19.18 28.81
C ARG A 394 11.69 19.80 27.42
N HIS A 395 10.51 20.30 27.06
CA HIS A 395 10.32 21.08 25.86
C HIS A 395 10.82 22.51 26.10
N ASN A 396 11.84 22.92 25.34
CA ASN A 396 12.42 24.27 25.41
C ASN A 396 11.95 25.18 24.25
N GLY A 397 10.97 24.74 23.45
CA GLY A 397 10.38 25.53 22.37
C GLY A 397 9.18 26.37 22.82
N PRO A 398 8.50 27.06 21.90
CA PRO A 398 7.32 27.87 22.24
C PRO A 398 6.22 27.00 22.84
N GLU A 399 5.41 27.61 23.70
CA GLU A 399 4.17 27.02 24.17
C GLU A 399 3.24 26.85 22.97
N LEU A 400 2.66 25.66 22.80
CA LEU A 400 1.81 25.38 21.65
C LEU A 400 0.36 25.69 22.00
N GLU A 401 -0.23 26.61 21.26
CA GLU A 401 -1.65 26.89 21.29
C GLU A 401 -2.37 26.35 20.05
N ASP A 402 -3.66 26.11 20.24
CA ASP A 402 -4.53 25.58 19.20
C ASP A 402 -5.28 26.70 18.50
N THR A 403 -5.15 26.76 17.18
CA THR A 403 -5.77 27.82 16.37
C THR A 403 -7.28 27.70 16.19
N CYS A 404 -7.90 26.56 16.48
CA CYS A 404 -9.31 26.34 16.13
C CYS A 404 -10.04 25.42 17.12
N CYS A 405 -10.84 26.03 18.00
CA CYS A 405 -11.87 25.38 18.82
C CYS A 405 -11.39 24.20 19.68
N ASN A 406 -10.71 24.48 20.80
CA ASN A 406 -10.58 23.57 21.95
C ASN A 406 -10.10 22.14 21.64
N MET A 407 -9.29 21.96 20.60
CA MET A 407 -8.69 20.67 20.29
C MET A 407 -7.58 20.34 21.31
N TYR A 408 -7.03 21.30 22.06
CA TYR A 408 -5.90 21.03 22.99
C TYR A 408 -5.91 21.82 24.31
N ALA A 409 -7.01 21.81 25.06
CA ALA A 409 -7.07 22.43 26.40
C ALA A 409 -6.06 21.86 27.43
N ASN A 410 -5.30 20.80 27.12
CA ASN A 410 -4.33 20.15 28.01
C ASN A 410 -2.89 20.12 27.45
N LEU A 411 -2.45 21.14 26.70
CA LEU A 411 -1.00 21.33 26.47
C LEU A 411 -0.27 21.91 27.70
N LYS A 412 -1.01 22.37 28.71
CA LYS A 412 -0.49 23.06 29.91
C LYS A 412 -0.24 22.19 31.15
N THR A 413 -0.57 20.89 31.16
CA THR A 413 -0.44 20.07 32.38
C THR A 413 0.02 18.63 32.11
N CYS A 414 1.33 18.43 32.22
CA CYS A 414 2.03 17.38 32.99
C CYS A 414 3.53 17.59 32.81
#